data_AF-A0A2G2W3C2-F1
#
_entry.id   AF-A0A2G2W3C2-F1
#
_cell.length_a   1.000
_cell.length_b   1.000
_cell.length_c   1.000
_cell.angle_alpha   90.00
_cell.angle_beta   90.00
_cell.angle_gamma   90.00
#
_symmetry.space_group_name_H-M   'P 1'
#
loop_
_entity.id
_entity.type
_entity.pdbx_description
1 polymer ?
#
loop_
_entity_poly.entity_id
_entity_poly.type
_entity_poly.pdbx_seq_one_letter_code
_entity_poly.pdbx_strand_id
1 'polypeptide(L)'
;MKQVPAMMHEGFKLFESHAILRYLTYAFPRVADHWYPTALYRRAEVDSVLDWHHSNLRRGAVGLPLNPKAIAEDEKVLSTSLEKIESFWLQENGPYLLGSDQPSIEDLSLVCEIMQLEVLDEEDRDRILGPFP
;
A
#
# COMPACT_ATOMS: atom_id res chain seq x y z
N MET A 1 -0.24 -14.41 17.50
CA MET A 1 -0.16 -14.29 16.02
C MET A 1 1.24 -14.69 15.58
N LYS A 2 1.40 -15.35 14.44
CA LYS A 2 2.70 -15.75 13.86
C LYS A 2 2.88 -15.08 12.49
N GLN A 3 2.77 -13.76 12.47
CA GLN A 3 2.81 -12.93 11.25
C GLN A 3 3.93 -11.90 11.37
N VAL A 4 4.42 -11.43 10.23
CA VAL A 4 5.41 -10.36 10.09
C VAL A 4 4.80 -9.21 9.28
N PRO A 5 5.24 -7.95 9.47
CA PRO A 5 6.32 -7.51 10.35
C PRO A 5 5.91 -7.35 11.83
N ALA A 6 6.92 -7.30 12.70
CA ALA A 6 6.80 -6.93 14.10
C ALA A 6 8.02 -6.07 14.50
N MET A 7 7.83 -5.14 15.42
CA MET A 7 8.90 -4.28 15.94
C MET A 7 8.99 -4.35 17.47
N MET A 8 10.15 -3.94 17.99
CA MET A 8 10.35 -3.69 19.41
C MET A 8 11.16 -2.41 19.60
N HIS A 9 10.65 -1.49 20.42
CA HIS A 9 11.35 -0.26 20.80
C HIS A 9 11.20 -0.05 22.31
N GLU A 10 12.33 0.02 23.03
CA GLU A 10 12.35 0.20 24.50
C GLU A 10 11.47 -0.79 25.28
N GLY A 11 11.40 -2.05 24.81
CA GLY A 11 10.59 -3.10 25.43
C GLY A 11 9.11 -3.07 25.04
N PHE A 12 8.61 -2.02 24.38
CA PHE A 12 7.30 -2.01 23.74
C PHE A 12 7.33 -2.85 22.46
N LYS A 13 6.35 -3.74 22.29
CA LYS A 13 6.23 -4.65 21.15
C LYS A 13 4.98 -4.31 20.36
N LEU A 14 5.12 -4.18 19.05
CA LEU A 14 4.02 -3.84 18.14
C LEU A 14 4.09 -4.71 16.87
N PHE A 15 2.92 -5.12 16.38
CA PHE A 15 2.73 -5.82 15.13
C PHE A 15 1.64 -5.08 14.33
N GLU A 16 1.41 -5.49 13.07
CA GLU A 16 0.71 -4.75 12.01
C GLU A 16 1.55 -3.66 11.36
N SER A 17 1.79 -3.77 10.06
CA SER A 17 2.68 -2.86 9.31
C SER A 17 2.23 -1.41 9.39
N HIS A 18 0.94 -1.12 9.24
CA HIS A 18 0.43 0.25 9.32
C HIS A 18 0.53 0.83 10.73
N ALA A 19 0.28 0.01 11.76
CA ALA A 19 0.45 0.44 13.16
C ALA A 19 1.92 0.76 13.46
N ILE A 20 2.84 -0.08 12.95
CA ILE A 20 4.29 0.16 13.03
C ILE A 20 4.68 1.47 12.34
N LEU A 21 4.24 1.69 11.10
CA LEU A 21 4.54 2.92 10.36
C LEU A 21 4.06 4.17 11.11
N ARG A 22 2.80 4.17 11.58
CA ARG A 22 2.26 5.25 12.42
C ARG A 22 3.08 5.44 13.70
N TYR A 23 3.47 4.36 14.38
CA TYR A 23 4.30 4.45 15.58
C TYR A 23 5.65 5.14 15.29
N LEU A 24 6.31 4.77 14.20
CA LEU A 24 7.60 5.35 13.82
C LEU A 24 7.50 6.86 13.58
N THR A 25 6.40 7.36 13.01
CA THR A 25 6.24 8.81 12.80
C THR A 25 6.08 9.60 14.10
N TYR A 26 5.50 9.00 15.15
CA TYR A 26 5.35 9.65 16.45
C TYR A 26 6.55 9.49 17.37
N ALA A 27 7.17 8.30 17.37
CA ALA A 27 8.25 7.97 18.29
C ALA A 27 9.55 8.72 17.96
N PHE A 28 9.73 9.14 16.70
CA PHE A 28 10.97 9.74 16.22
C PHE A 28 10.74 11.17 15.70
N PRO A 29 11.06 12.23 16.50
CA PRO A 29 10.79 13.63 16.15
C PRO A 29 11.45 14.16 14.87
N ARG A 30 12.41 13.41 14.29
CA ARG A 30 13.06 13.77 13.03
C ARG A 30 12.31 13.27 11.79
N VAL A 31 11.27 12.46 11.96
CA VAL A 31 10.41 12.03 10.85
C VAL A 31 9.55 13.22 10.45
N ALA A 32 9.61 13.59 9.18
CA ALA A 32 8.86 14.73 8.65
C ALA A 32 7.34 14.47 8.67
N ASP A 33 6.55 15.51 8.92
CA ASP A 33 5.08 15.42 9.07
C ASP A 33 4.39 14.83 7.83
N HIS A 34 4.95 15.05 6.64
CA HIS A 34 4.39 14.51 5.39
C HIS A 34 4.28 12.99 5.38
N TRP A 35 5.06 12.26 6.19
CA TRP A 35 4.96 10.81 6.28
C TRP A 35 3.68 10.32 6.96
N TYR A 36 3.12 11.11 7.90
CA TYR A 36 1.81 10.82 8.48
C TYR A 36 1.20 12.11 9.03
N PRO A 37 0.56 12.92 8.16
CA PRO A 37 0.18 14.30 8.47
C PRO A 37 -0.67 14.41 9.72
N THR A 38 -0.46 15.45 10.52
CA THR A 38 -1.24 15.73 11.73
C THR A 38 -2.57 16.44 11.46
N ALA A 39 -2.70 17.09 10.30
CA ALA A 39 -3.93 17.75 9.87
C ALA A 39 -5.09 16.73 9.73
N LEU A 40 -6.20 16.99 10.42
CA LEU A 40 -7.33 16.05 10.56
C LEU A 40 -7.80 15.44 9.23
N TYR A 41 -8.09 16.28 8.23
CA TYR A 41 -8.63 15.81 6.96
C TYR A 41 -7.59 15.01 6.17
N ARG A 42 -6.34 15.49 6.08
CA ARG A 42 -5.29 14.73 5.40
C ARG A 42 -5.02 13.40 6.06
N ARG A 43 -4.97 13.36 7.39
CA ARG A 43 -4.84 12.11 8.13
C ARG A 43 -5.97 11.13 7.84
N ALA A 44 -7.20 11.61 7.82
CA ALA A 44 -8.36 10.77 7.53
C ALA A 44 -8.29 10.18 6.10
N GLU A 45 -7.81 10.94 5.13
CA GLU A 45 -7.57 10.43 3.77
C GLU A 45 -6.46 9.37 3.75
N VAL A 46 -5.31 9.62 4.38
CA VAL A 46 -4.23 8.63 4.52
C VAL A 46 -4.74 7.34 5.16
N ASP A 47 -5.45 7.45 6.29
CA ASP A 47 -6.02 6.29 6.98
C ASP A 47 -7.03 5.54 6.09
N SER A 48 -7.81 6.25 5.27
CA SER A 48 -8.74 5.61 4.33
C SER A 48 -8.03 4.77 3.27
N VAL A 49 -6.88 5.21 2.76
CA VAL A 49 -6.07 4.46 1.80
C VAL A 49 -5.47 3.22 2.46
N LEU A 50 -4.90 3.37 3.67
CA LEU A 50 -4.30 2.28 4.45
C LEU A 50 -5.33 1.19 4.79
N ASP A 51 -6.55 1.56 5.17
CA ASP A 51 -7.59 0.58 5.50
C ASP A 51 -8.16 -0.09 4.24
N TRP A 52 -8.31 0.66 3.14
CA TRP A 52 -8.69 0.12 1.84
C TRP A 52 -7.65 -0.88 1.31
N HIS A 53 -6.37 -0.55 1.42
CA HIS A 53 -5.23 -1.37 0.99
C HIS A 53 -5.29 -2.80 1.54
N HIS A 54 -5.51 -2.95 2.86
CA HIS A 54 -5.55 -4.27 3.52
C HIS A 54 -6.65 -5.19 2.99
N SER A 55 -7.78 -4.63 2.57
CA SER A 55 -8.97 -5.38 2.18
C SER A 55 -9.05 -5.67 0.68
N ASN A 56 -8.23 -4.99 -0.14
CA ASN A 56 -8.34 -5.01 -1.60
C ASN A 56 -7.01 -5.39 -2.26
N LEU A 57 -6.03 -4.49 -2.27
CA LEU A 57 -4.80 -4.66 -3.05
C LEU A 57 -3.96 -5.86 -2.58
N ARG A 58 -3.72 -5.98 -1.28
CA ARG A 58 -2.86 -7.03 -0.71
C ARG A 58 -3.33 -8.44 -1.07
N ARG A 59 -4.64 -8.65 -1.12
CA ARG A 59 -5.20 -9.98 -1.40
C ARG A 59 -4.93 -10.41 -2.85
N GLY A 60 -5.07 -9.49 -3.80
CA GLY A 60 -4.77 -9.76 -5.21
C GLY A 60 -3.27 -9.90 -5.47
N ALA A 61 -2.45 -8.99 -4.95
CA ALA A 61 -1.01 -8.95 -5.24
C ALA A 61 -0.23 -10.14 -4.65
N VAL A 62 -0.57 -10.58 -3.44
CA VAL A 62 0.09 -11.73 -2.78
C VAL A 62 -0.38 -13.07 -3.35
N GLY A 63 -1.63 -13.14 -3.83
CA GLY A 63 -2.25 -14.38 -4.31
C GLY A 63 -1.67 -14.89 -5.62
N LEU A 64 -1.41 -13.99 -6.58
CA LEU A 64 -0.96 -14.35 -7.94
C LEU A 64 0.37 -15.12 -7.97
N PRO A 65 1.44 -14.70 -7.29
CA PRO A 65 2.72 -15.41 -7.36
C PRO A 65 2.71 -16.75 -6.60
N LEU A 66 1.76 -16.94 -5.67
CA LEU A 66 1.82 -18.01 -4.67
C LEU A 66 0.83 -19.15 -4.91
N ASN A 67 -0.26 -18.93 -5.66
CA ASN A 67 -1.30 -19.94 -5.82
C ASN A 67 -1.88 -20.03 -7.25
N PRO A 68 -1.38 -20.98 -8.06
CA PRO A 68 -1.85 -21.20 -9.43
C PRO A 68 -3.35 -21.52 -9.55
N LYS A 69 -4.00 -21.98 -8.47
CA LYS A 69 -5.42 -22.37 -8.48
C LYS A 69 -6.37 -21.20 -8.19
N ALA A 70 -5.86 -20.08 -7.68
CA ALA A 70 -6.65 -18.88 -7.35
C ALA A 70 -6.43 -17.71 -8.33
N ILE A 71 -5.58 -17.91 -9.36
CA ILE A 71 -5.14 -16.86 -10.30
C ILE A 71 -6.29 -16.01 -10.81
N ALA A 72 -7.37 -16.60 -11.32
CA ALA A 72 -8.42 -15.82 -11.99
C ALA A 72 -9.21 -14.90 -11.04
N GLU A 73 -9.45 -15.33 -9.80
CA GLU A 73 -10.14 -14.50 -8.80
C GLU A 73 -9.21 -13.42 -8.24
N ASP A 74 -7.96 -13.78 -7.93
CA ASP A 74 -6.97 -12.86 -7.39
C ASP A 74 -6.55 -11.82 -8.44
N GLU A 75 -6.45 -12.19 -9.72
CA GLU A 75 -6.18 -11.28 -10.83
C GLU A 75 -7.31 -10.28 -11.01
N LYS A 76 -8.57 -10.73 -10.90
CA LYS A 76 -9.72 -9.83 -10.97
C LYS A 76 -9.71 -8.81 -9.83
N VAL A 77 -9.42 -9.26 -8.60
CA VAL A 77 -9.30 -8.37 -7.43
C VAL A 77 -8.15 -7.39 -7.63
N LEU A 78 -7.01 -7.85 -8.14
CA LEU A 78 -5.87 -6.99 -8.43
C LEU A 78 -6.21 -5.95 -9.50
N SER A 79 -6.80 -6.36 -10.62
CA SER A 79 -7.18 -5.48 -11.73
C SER A 79 -8.15 -4.39 -11.25
N THR A 80 -9.19 -4.74 -10.50
CA THR A 80 -10.11 -3.74 -9.90
C THR A 80 -9.40 -2.83 -8.90
N SER A 81 -8.41 -3.35 -8.17
CA SER A 81 -7.63 -2.53 -7.24
C SER A 81 -6.73 -1.53 -7.97
N LEU A 82 -6.06 -1.95 -9.06
CA LEU A 82 -5.22 -1.09 -9.88
C LEU A 82 -6.05 -0.02 -10.60
N GLU A 83 -7.21 -0.36 -11.16
CA GLU A 83 -8.15 0.61 -11.73
C GLU A 83 -8.59 1.64 -10.69
N LYS A 84 -8.83 1.22 -9.44
CA LYS A 84 -9.21 2.13 -8.36
C LYS A 84 -8.05 3.04 -7.94
N ILE A 85 -6.81 2.55 -7.99
CA ILE A 85 -5.62 3.36 -7.75
C ILE A 85 -5.53 4.46 -8.81
N GLU A 86 -5.61 4.10 -10.09
CA GLU A 86 -5.53 5.04 -11.21
C GLU A 86 -6.67 6.07 -11.19
N SER A 87 -7.90 5.63 -10.99
CA SER A 87 -9.09 6.49 -11.15
C SER A 87 -9.45 7.33 -9.93
N PHE A 88 -8.92 7.03 -8.75
CA PHE A 88 -9.37 7.66 -7.50
C PHE A 88 -8.23 8.06 -6.57
N TRP A 89 -7.26 7.18 -6.34
CA TRP A 89 -6.19 7.44 -5.37
C TRP A 89 -5.05 8.26 -5.97
N LEU A 90 -4.70 8.03 -7.24
CA LEU A 90 -3.84 8.90 -8.02
C LEU A 90 -4.69 10.08 -8.51
N GLN A 91 -4.28 11.29 -8.16
CA GLN A 91 -4.96 12.52 -8.53
C GLN A 91 -3.97 13.41 -9.30
N GLU A 92 -4.44 14.10 -10.34
CA GLU A 92 -3.58 14.84 -11.29
C GLU A 92 -2.79 16.01 -10.65
N ASN A 93 -3.12 16.39 -9.42
CA ASN A 93 -2.54 17.53 -8.70
C ASN A 93 -1.20 17.23 -8.01
N GLY A 94 -0.69 15.99 -8.05
CA GLY A 94 0.60 15.68 -7.46
C GLY A 94 1.19 14.34 -7.91
N PRO A 95 2.50 14.14 -7.71
CA PRO A 95 3.20 12.90 -8.09
C PRO A 95 2.94 11.70 -7.15
N TYR A 96 2.28 11.89 -6.01
CA TYR A 96 1.99 10.83 -5.03
C TYR A 96 0.48 10.65 -4.81
N LEU A 97 0.10 9.60 -4.08
CA LEU A 97 -1.31 9.34 -3.74
C LEU A 97 -1.96 10.56 -3.09
N LEU A 98 -3.27 10.66 -3.26
CA LEU A 98 -4.09 11.77 -2.77
C LEU A 98 -3.66 13.13 -3.32
N GLY A 99 -2.96 13.13 -4.47
CA GLY A 99 -2.48 14.33 -5.15
C GLY A 99 -1.46 15.11 -4.33
N SER A 100 -0.64 14.42 -3.54
CA SER A 100 0.35 15.03 -2.67
C SER A 100 1.65 15.34 -3.44
N ASP A 101 2.33 16.42 -3.06
CA ASP A 101 3.67 16.79 -3.54
C ASP A 101 4.79 15.97 -2.87
N GLN A 102 4.47 15.29 -1.77
CA GLN A 102 5.41 14.49 -0.98
C GLN A 102 4.84 13.11 -0.67
N PRO A 103 5.68 12.06 -0.58
CA PRO A 103 5.22 10.71 -0.27
C PRO A 103 4.78 10.61 1.19
N SER A 104 3.88 9.68 1.47
CA SER A 104 3.41 9.37 2.82
C SER A 104 3.36 7.84 3.04
N ILE A 105 2.96 7.39 4.23
CA ILE A 105 2.93 5.96 4.58
C ILE A 105 1.95 5.13 3.73
N GLU A 106 0.93 5.75 3.16
CA GLU A 106 0.03 5.10 2.19
C GLU A 106 0.74 4.78 0.87
N ASP A 107 1.64 5.64 0.39
CA ASP A 107 2.45 5.37 -0.80
C ASP A 107 3.36 4.18 -0.55
N LEU A 108 4.05 4.15 0.60
CA LEU A 108 4.90 3.02 0.99
C LEU A 108 4.12 1.71 1.04
N SER A 109 2.89 1.74 1.57
CA SER A 109 2.07 0.55 1.72
C SER A 109 1.60 0.04 0.37
N LEU A 110 1.06 0.91 -0.50
CA LEU A 110 0.62 0.52 -1.85
C LEU A 110 1.78 0.05 -2.73
N VAL A 111 2.87 0.82 -2.79
CA VAL A 111 4.00 0.49 -3.69
C VAL A 111 4.64 -0.84 -3.30
N CYS A 112 4.72 -1.16 -2.00
CA CYS A 112 5.27 -2.45 -1.55
C CYS A 112 4.45 -3.64 -2.05
N GLU A 113 3.13 -3.52 -2.20
CA GLU A 113 2.34 -4.62 -2.77
C GLU A 113 2.46 -4.67 -4.30
N ILE A 114 2.49 -3.52 -4.98
CA ILE A 114 2.67 -3.49 -6.45
C ILE A 114 4.04 -4.08 -6.82
N MET A 115 5.09 -3.75 -6.08
CA MET A 115 6.45 -4.26 -6.31
C MET A 115 6.58 -5.78 -6.16
N GLN A 116 5.63 -6.46 -5.50
CA GLN A 116 5.65 -7.94 -5.45
C GLN A 116 5.38 -8.57 -6.81
N LEU A 117 4.72 -7.85 -7.72
CA LEU A 117 4.45 -8.31 -9.08
C LEU A 117 5.73 -8.37 -9.93
N GLU A 118 6.82 -7.72 -9.50
CA GLU A 118 8.14 -7.84 -10.14
C GLU A 118 8.76 -9.25 -10.04
N VAL A 119 8.17 -10.12 -9.22
CA VAL A 119 8.57 -11.54 -9.14
C VAL A 119 7.99 -12.35 -10.31
N LEU A 120 6.95 -11.86 -10.98
CA LEU A 120 6.37 -12.50 -12.16
C LEU A 120 7.31 -12.39 -13.37
N ASP A 121 7.08 -13.22 -14.39
CA ASP A 121 7.77 -13.01 -15.66
C ASP A 121 7.30 -11.71 -16.35
N GLU A 122 8.11 -11.25 -17.29
CA GLU A 122 7.90 -9.97 -17.98
C GLU A 122 6.58 -9.93 -18.76
N GLU A 123 6.13 -11.05 -19.35
CA GLU A 123 4.87 -11.11 -20.11
C GLU A 123 3.67 -10.93 -19.18
N ASP A 124 3.63 -11.65 -18.06
CA ASP A 124 2.56 -11.51 -17.08
C ASP A 124 2.57 -10.15 -16.38
N ARG A 125 3.76 -9.63 -16.04
CA ARG A 125 3.88 -8.31 -15.42
C ARG A 125 3.38 -7.21 -16.36
N ASP A 126 3.82 -7.20 -17.61
CA ASP A 126 3.44 -6.17 -18.58
C ASP A 126 1.94 -6.25 -18.93
N ARG A 127 1.37 -7.45 -18.92
CA ARG A 127 -0.07 -7.67 -19.08
C ARG A 127 -0.90 -7.11 -17.92
N ILE A 128 -0.39 -7.19 -16.68
CA ILE A 128 -1.08 -6.74 -15.46
C ILE A 128 -0.87 -5.24 -15.20
N LEU A 129 0.35 -4.74 -15.35
CA LEU A 129 0.74 -3.36 -15.07
C LEU A 129 0.71 -2.46 -16.32
N GLY A 130 0.42 -3.04 -17.48
CA GLY A 130 0.22 -2.28 -18.71
C GLY A 130 -0.88 -1.22 -18.55
N PRO A 131 -0.85 -0.17 -19.39
CA PRO A 131 -1.83 0.91 -19.32
C PRO A 131 -3.25 0.37 -19.43
N PHE A 132 -4.10 0.74 -18.46
CA PHE A 132 -5.52 0.45 -18.51
C PHE A 132 -6.17 1.30 -19.63
N PRO A 133 -7.07 0.72 -20.44
CA PRO A 133 -7.75 1.42 -21.52
C PRO A 133 -8.71 2.52 -21.02
#